data_AF-A0A9P7IA62-F1
#
_entry.id   AF-A0A9P7IA62-F1
#
_cell.length_a   1.000
_cell.length_b   1.000
_cell.length_c   1.000
_cell.angle_alpha   90.00
_cell.angle_beta   90.00
_cell.angle_gamma   90.00
#
_symmetry.space_group_name_H-M   'P 1'
#
loop_
_entity.id
_entity.type
_entity.pdbx_description
1 polymer ?
#
loop_
_entity_poly.entity_id
_entity_poly.type
_entity_poly.pdbx_seq_one_letter_code
_entity_poly.pdbx_strand_id
1 'polypeptide(L)'
;MATTGTTDRAGSSAQEAEPFPQSISHLHANYGGHLKADIMVHDVFYTLSELFEFSAASVDQLLKHFEDSIAELLRLDNPDTTKISELLILKSYIDDYRSYVGNVLKVVKTRGNPKWPRETEPKKRERADLVAERLELRYEHLLGKCDRLSDHCASGISILMSLDAHEQAAKAMTQAGRLGKLSVLAYVYIPITFAASFYGMNFAELGDHLSIWCFFAMAAPLLAVSMVAWFVDVRTTCKRCWTVCTEGLRRRYREYR
;
A
#
# COMPACT_ATOMS: atom_id res chain seq x y z
N MET A 1 -63.15 -26.61 -9.08
CA MET A 1 -63.01 -25.32 -9.80
C MET A 1 -62.24 -24.40 -8.87
N ALA A 2 -60.90 -24.31 -8.95
CA ALA A 2 -60.13 -23.57 -9.96
C ALA A 2 -60.75 -22.16 -10.13
N THR A 3 -60.14 -21.06 -9.68
CA THR A 3 -58.88 -20.53 -10.19
C THR A 3 -58.38 -19.33 -9.35
N THR A 4 -57.09 -19.40 -8.98
CA THR A 4 -56.01 -18.38 -9.05
C THR A 4 -56.26 -16.88 -8.74
N GLY A 5 -55.39 -16.33 -7.89
CA GLY A 5 -55.15 -14.90 -7.71
C GLY A 5 -53.83 -14.65 -6.97
N THR A 6 -52.72 -14.90 -7.65
CA THR A 6 -51.33 -14.68 -7.25
C THR A 6 -51.06 -13.19 -7.00
N THR A 7 -50.41 -12.85 -5.89
CA THR A 7 -49.56 -11.64 -5.83
C THR A 7 -48.38 -11.93 -4.91
N ASP A 8 -47.28 -12.33 -5.54
CA ASP A 8 -45.96 -12.39 -4.95
C ASP A 8 -45.54 -11.04 -4.39
N ARG A 9 -45.08 -11.04 -3.14
CA ARG A 9 -44.14 -10.04 -2.65
C ARG A 9 -42.99 -10.77 -1.97
N ALA A 10 -42.10 -11.27 -2.81
CA ALA A 10 -40.76 -11.67 -2.43
C ALA A 10 -39.96 -10.46 -1.95
N GLY A 11 -39.09 -10.69 -0.98
CA GLY A 11 -37.94 -9.82 -0.72
C GLY A 11 -37.93 -9.13 0.64
N SER A 12 -37.60 -9.88 1.70
CA SER A 12 -36.52 -9.53 2.62
C SER A 12 -36.39 -10.62 3.69
N SER A 13 -35.96 -11.82 3.27
CA SER A 13 -35.33 -12.74 4.20
C SER A 13 -33.95 -12.16 4.47
N ALA A 14 -33.83 -11.46 5.60
CA ALA A 14 -32.54 -11.17 6.21
C ALA A 14 -31.79 -12.49 6.27
N GLN A 15 -30.77 -12.60 5.43
CA GLN A 15 -29.87 -13.73 5.37
C GLN A 15 -29.06 -13.64 6.65
N GLU A 16 -29.56 -14.25 7.73
CA GLU A 16 -28.80 -14.52 8.95
C GLU A 16 -27.54 -15.24 8.49
N ALA A 17 -26.41 -14.54 8.61
CA ALA A 17 -25.11 -15.12 8.35
C ALA A 17 -24.95 -16.28 9.33
N GLU A 18 -25.08 -17.51 8.82
CA GLU A 18 -24.78 -18.74 9.55
C GLU A 18 -23.48 -18.52 10.32
N PRO A 19 -23.50 -18.58 11.67
CA PRO A 19 -22.32 -18.34 12.48
C PRO A 19 -21.26 -19.33 12.02
N PHE A 20 -20.07 -18.82 11.67
CA PHE A 20 -18.92 -19.66 11.34
C PHE A 20 -18.86 -20.82 12.35
N PRO A 21 -18.85 -22.09 11.90
CA PRO A 21 -18.81 -23.22 12.83
C PRO A 21 -17.57 -23.06 13.70
N GLN A 22 -17.77 -22.71 14.97
CA GLN A 22 -16.68 -22.42 15.89
C GLN A 22 -15.94 -23.72 16.20
N SER A 23 -14.89 -23.99 15.42
CA SER A 23 -14.06 -25.20 15.53
C SER A 23 -13.47 -25.42 16.93
N ILE A 24 -13.25 -24.33 17.69
CA ILE A 24 -12.75 -24.36 19.07
C ILE A 24 -13.78 -24.95 20.05
N SER A 25 -15.08 -24.71 19.83
CA SER A 25 -16.13 -25.14 20.76
C SER A 25 -16.22 -26.67 20.87
N HIS A 26 -15.86 -27.39 19.79
CA HIS A 26 -15.85 -28.85 19.73
C HIS A 26 -14.53 -29.48 20.17
N LEU A 27 -13.51 -28.68 20.48
CA LEU A 27 -12.18 -29.20 20.82
C LEU A 27 -12.24 -30.13 22.04
N HIS A 28 -12.97 -29.75 23.08
CA HIS A 28 -13.10 -30.56 24.30
C HIS A 28 -13.77 -31.93 24.05
N ALA A 29 -14.65 -32.02 23.05
CA ALA A 29 -15.37 -33.25 22.73
C ALA A 29 -14.57 -34.18 21.80
N ASN A 30 -13.68 -33.63 20.97
CA ASN A 30 -12.96 -34.36 19.94
C ASN A 30 -11.46 -34.54 20.23
N TYR A 31 -10.94 -33.92 21.29
CA TYR A 31 -9.53 -34.04 21.69
C TYR A 31 -9.18 -35.47 22.12
N GLY A 32 -8.03 -35.95 21.66
CA GLY A 32 -7.51 -37.28 21.95
C GLY A 32 -8.08 -38.37 21.04
N GLY A 33 -8.99 -38.05 20.12
CA GLY A 33 -9.62 -39.02 19.24
C GLY A 33 -8.67 -39.71 18.25
N HIS A 34 -7.60 -39.02 17.82
CA HIS A 34 -6.60 -39.58 16.90
C HIS A 34 -5.31 -40.00 17.63
N LEU A 35 -5.25 -39.80 18.95
CA LEU A 35 -4.12 -40.13 19.79
C LEU A 35 -4.29 -41.51 20.44
N LYS A 36 -3.14 -42.15 20.65
CA LYS A 36 -3.06 -43.44 21.33
C LYS A 36 -2.94 -43.23 22.84
N ALA A 37 -3.95 -43.65 23.60
CA ALA A 37 -4.01 -43.49 25.06
C ALA A 37 -2.79 -44.10 25.78
N ASP A 38 -2.22 -45.19 25.26
CA ASP A 38 -1.05 -45.87 25.80
C ASP A 38 0.27 -45.12 25.61
N ILE A 39 0.30 -44.09 24.75
CA ILE A 39 1.45 -43.19 24.53
C ILE A 39 1.20 -41.86 25.26
N MET A 40 -0.04 -41.38 25.29
CA MET A 40 -0.42 -40.12 25.94
C MET A 40 -0.04 -40.08 27.43
N VAL A 41 -0.16 -41.19 28.13
CA VAL A 41 0.17 -41.29 29.56
C VAL A 41 1.67 -41.06 29.83
N HIS A 42 2.53 -41.39 28.86
CA HIS A 42 3.98 -41.40 29.03
C HIS A 42 4.70 -40.27 28.29
N ASP A 43 4.03 -39.61 27.33
CA ASP A 43 4.57 -38.49 26.57
C ASP A 43 3.62 -37.29 26.56
N VAL A 44 4.04 -36.22 27.25
CA VAL A 44 3.27 -34.98 27.36
C VAL A 44 3.22 -34.23 26.04
N PHE A 45 4.31 -34.24 25.28
CA PHE A 45 4.37 -33.54 24.00
C PHE A 45 3.44 -34.21 22.98
N TYR A 46 3.44 -35.55 22.93
CA TYR A 46 2.52 -36.32 22.10
C TYR A 46 1.06 -36.02 22.43
N THR A 47 0.72 -35.92 23.71
CA THR A 47 -0.62 -35.56 24.15
C THR A 47 -1.06 -34.21 23.59
N LEU A 48 -0.19 -33.20 23.66
CA LEU A 48 -0.48 -31.84 23.17
C LEU A 48 -0.42 -31.70 21.64
N SER A 49 0.02 -32.72 20.90
CA SER A 49 0.26 -32.61 19.46
C SER A 49 -1.00 -32.23 18.66
N GLU A 50 -2.17 -32.77 19.01
CA GLU A 50 -3.43 -32.39 18.37
C GLU A 50 -3.79 -30.92 18.60
N LEU A 51 -3.47 -30.36 19.77
CA LEU A 51 -3.71 -28.95 20.06
C LEU A 51 -2.81 -28.06 19.20
N PHE A 52 -1.55 -28.45 19.04
CA PHE A 52 -0.64 -27.76 18.14
C PHE A 52 -1.10 -27.87 16.68
N GLU A 53 -1.52 -29.06 16.23
CA GLU A 53 -2.06 -29.24 14.87
C GLU A 53 -3.30 -28.37 14.62
N PHE A 54 -4.20 -28.27 15.59
CA PHE A 54 -5.35 -27.39 15.55
C PHE A 54 -4.95 -25.92 15.42
N SER A 55 -3.98 -25.47 16.23
CA SER A 55 -3.48 -24.10 16.16
C SER A 55 -2.81 -23.81 14.82
N ALA A 56 -2.03 -24.76 14.28
CA ALA A 56 -1.38 -24.63 12.98
C ALA A 56 -2.42 -24.55 11.85
N ALA A 57 -3.50 -25.33 11.91
CA ALA A 57 -4.60 -25.25 10.95
C ALA A 57 -5.31 -23.88 11.02
N SER A 58 -5.53 -23.36 12.22
CA SER A 58 -6.17 -22.05 12.43
C SER A 58 -5.31 -20.91 11.86
N VAL A 59 -4.00 -20.94 12.12
CA VAL A 59 -3.06 -19.95 11.57
C VAL A 59 -2.99 -20.06 10.04
N ASP A 60 -2.96 -21.26 9.47
CA ASP A 60 -2.91 -21.42 8.01
C ASP A 60 -4.17 -20.86 7.32
N GLN A 61 -5.35 -21.07 7.91
CA GLN A 61 -6.60 -20.47 7.44
C GLN A 61 -6.55 -18.93 7.49
N LEU A 62 -6.06 -18.38 8.59
CA LEU A 62 -5.90 -16.93 8.72
C LEU A 62 -4.91 -16.37 7.69
N LEU A 63 -3.76 -17.01 7.52
CA LEU A 63 -2.76 -16.60 6.52
C LEU A 63 -3.33 -16.68 5.09
N LYS A 64 -4.21 -17.65 4.82
CA LYS A 64 -4.91 -17.74 3.54
C LYS A 64 -5.89 -16.58 3.34
N HIS A 65 -6.61 -16.19 4.39
CA HIS A 65 -7.47 -15.00 4.33
C HIS A 65 -6.66 -13.71 4.07
N PHE A 66 -5.48 -13.58 4.69
CA PHE A 66 -4.57 -12.47 4.43
C PHE A 66 -4.04 -12.49 2.99
N GLU A 67 -3.70 -13.66 2.46
CA GLU A 67 -3.29 -13.84 1.06
C GLU A 67 -4.36 -13.37 0.07
N ASP A 68 -5.62 -13.78 0.28
CA ASP A 68 -6.74 -13.33 -0.54
C ASP A 68 -6.96 -11.81 -0.42
N SER A 69 -6.83 -11.26 0.80
CA SER A 69 -6.96 -9.82 1.04
C SER A 69 -5.86 -9.01 0.36
N ILE A 70 -4.61 -9.49 0.38
CA ILE A 70 -3.48 -8.86 -0.32
C ILE A 70 -3.71 -8.89 -1.82
N ALA A 71 -4.15 -10.03 -2.36
CA ALA A 71 -4.45 -10.15 -3.78
C ALA A 71 -5.51 -9.14 -4.22
N GLU A 72 -6.56 -8.94 -3.42
CA GLU A 72 -7.61 -7.95 -3.69
C GLU A 72 -7.10 -6.51 -3.61
N LEU A 73 -6.32 -6.16 -2.58
CA LEU A 73 -5.75 -4.82 -2.42
C LEU A 73 -4.77 -4.45 -3.52
N LEU A 74 -4.03 -5.43 -4.05
CA LEU A 74 -3.09 -5.24 -5.15
C LEU A 74 -3.76 -5.17 -6.52
N ARG A 75 -5.08 -5.39 -6.63
CA ARG A 75 -5.78 -5.17 -7.91
C ARG A 75 -5.68 -3.71 -8.32
N LEU A 76 -5.17 -3.50 -9.53
CA LEU A 76 -4.79 -2.21 -10.11
C LEU A 76 -5.97 -1.39 -10.66
N ASP A 77 -7.18 -1.56 -10.11
CA ASP A 77 -8.35 -0.82 -10.60
C ASP A 77 -8.38 0.64 -10.15
N ASN A 78 -7.66 0.98 -9.07
CA ASN A 78 -7.47 2.36 -8.61
C ASN A 78 -6.31 2.46 -7.60
N PRO A 79 -5.21 3.19 -7.87
CA PRO A 79 -4.16 3.44 -6.89
C PRO A 79 -4.66 4.48 -5.88
N ASP A 80 -5.23 4.01 -4.78
CA ASP A 80 -5.59 4.87 -3.64
C ASP A 80 -4.54 4.73 -2.53
N THR A 81 -4.14 5.86 -1.95
CA THR A 81 -3.38 5.94 -0.71
C THR A 81 -3.96 5.09 0.43
N THR A 82 -5.29 4.89 0.46
CA THR A 82 -5.97 4.02 1.44
C THR A 82 -5.46 2.56 1.38
N LYS A 83 -5.19 2.04 0.17
CA LYS A 83 -4.68 0.67 -0.02
C LYS A 83 -3.28 0.49 0.55
N ILE A 84 -2.45 1.54 0.52
CA ILE A 84 -1.10 1.51 1.10
C ILE A 84 -1.20 1.37 2.62
N SER A 85 -2.09 2.15 3.26
CA SER A 85 -2.32 2.06 4.70
C SER A 85 -2.85 0.69 5.12
N GLU A 86 -3.80 0.13 4.37
CA GLU A 86 -4.33 -1.21 4.65
C GLU A 86 -3.28 -2.31 4.50
N LEU A 87 -2.43 -2.25 3.46
CA LEU A 87 -1.32 -3.19 3.29
C LEU A 87 -0.27 -3.07 4.40
N LEU A 88 -0.01 -1.86 4.92
CA LEU A 88 0.89 -1.66 6.06
C LEU A 88 0.34 -2.30 7.34
N ILE A 89 -0.95 -2.13 7.60
CA ILE A 89 -1.63 -2.76 8.74
C ILE A 89 -1.55 -4.29 8.59
N LEU A 90 -1.91 -4.82 7.42
CA LEU A 90 -1.89 -6.25 7.16
C LEU A 90 -0.48 -6.84 7.28
N LYS A 91 0.54 -6.13 6.80
CA LYS A 91 1.94 -6.50 6.98
C LYS A 91 2.31 -6.59 8.46
N SER A 92 1.89 -5.61 9.28
CA SER A 92 2.19 -5.64 10.72
C SER A 92 1.60 -6.88 11.40
N TYR A 93 0.35 -7.24 11.07
CA TYR A 93 -0.26 -8.48 11.56
C TYR A 93 0.51 -9.73 11.11
N ILE A 94 0.93 -9.79 9.83
CA ILE A 94 1.72 -10.93 9.32
C ILE A 94 3.05 -11.05 10.06
N ASP A 95 3.74 -9.94 10.33
CA ASP A 95 5.01 -9.93 11.06
C ASP A 95 4.83 -10.36 12.53
N ASP A 96 3.72 -9.98 13.17
CA ASP A 96 3.36 -10.46 14.51
C ASP A 96 3.13 -11.98 14.52
N TYR A 97 2.37 -12.48 13.54
CA TYR A 97 2.14 -13.92 13.37
C TYR A 97 3.42 -14.68 13.01
N ARG A 98 4.33 -14.09 12.23
CA ARG A 98 5.66 -14.63 11.95
C ARG A 98 6.44 -14.85 13.24
N SER A 99 6.45 -13.85 14.13
CA SER A 99 7.10 -13.95 15.44
C SER A 99 6.44 -15.02 16.32
N TYR A 100 5.11 -15.05 16.37
CA TYR A 100 4.36 -16.08 17.10
C TYR A 100 4.67 -17.50 16.61
N VAL A 101 4.55 -17.74 15.30
CA VAL A 101 4.85 -19.04 14.67
C VAL A 101 6.30 -19.44 14.92
N GLY A 102 7.25 -18.50 14.80
CA GLY A 102 8.66 -18.74 15.10
C GLY A 102 8.91 -19.14 16.56
N ASN A 103 8.18 -18.55 17.51
CA ASN A 103 8.28 -18.92 18.92
C ASN A 103 7.67 -20.30 19.19
N VAL A 104 6.52 -20.62 18.60
CA VAL A 104 5.92 -21.95 18.72
C VAL A 104 6.81 -23.02 18.08
N LEU A 105 7.40 -22.74 16.91
CA LEU A 105 8.34 -23.64 16.26
C LEU A 105 9.54 -23.98 17.17
N LYS A 106 10.09 -22.99 17.88
CA LYS A 106 11.17 -23.25 18.87
C LYS A 106 10.71 -24.23 19.95
N VAL A 107 9.50 -24.07 20.47
CA VAL A 107 8.92 -24.97 21.48
C VAL A 107 8.72 -26.38 20.91
N VAL A 108 8.26 -26.49 19.66
CA VAL A 108 8.08 -27.78 18.97
C VAL A 108 9.42 -28.49 18.73
N LYS A 109 10.46 -27.73 18.34
CA LYS A 109 11.83 -28.24 18.15
C LYS A 109 12.45 -28.73 19.46
N THR A 110 12.25 -28.02 20.57
CA THR A 110 12.75 -28.45 21.89
C THR A 110 11.90 -29.56 22.52
N ARG A 111 10.80 -29.97 21.87
CA ARG A 111 9.79 -30.90 22.40
C ARG A 111 9.22 -30.40 23.73
N GLY A 112 8.97 -29.10 23.83
CA GLY A 112 8.53 -28.42 25.05
C GLY A 112 9.67 -28.23 26.05
N ASN A 113 9.43 -28.61 27.31
CA ASN A 113 10.42 -28.50 28.39
C ASN A 113 11.29 -29.78 28.45
N PRO A 114 12.61 -29.67 28.66
CA PRO A 114 13.48 -30.84 28.87
C PRO A 114 13.03 -31.77 30.00
N LYS A 115 12.28 -31.26 30.99
CA LYS A 115 11.73 -32.02 32.12
C LYS A 115 10.41 -32.74 31.80
N TRP A 116 9.84 -32.58 30.61
CA TRP A 116 8.60 -33.26 30.26
C TRP A 116 8.82 -34.77 30.17
N PRO A 117 7.91 -35.58 30.73
CA PRO A 117 7.89 -37.03 30.55
C PRO A 117 7.94 -37.39 29.07
N ARG A 118 8.79 -38.37 28.74
CA ARG A 118 8.95 -38.91 27.39
C ARG A 118 8.82 -40.42 27.42
N GLU A 119 8.25 -40.95 26.36
CA GLU A 119 8.13 -42.38 26.19
C GLU A 119 9.52 -43.04 26.09
N THR A 120 9.70 -44.13 26.83
CA THR A 120 10.97 -44.87 26.91
C THR A 120 10.94 -46.11 26.01
N GLU A 121 9.74 -46.65 25.75
CA GLU A 121 9.55 -47.82 24.89
C GLU A 121 9.86 -47.47 23.41
N PRO A 122 10.82 -48.17 22.75
CA PRO A 122 11.33 -47.78 21.43
C PRO A 122 10.25 -47.65 20.35
N LYS A 123 9.29 -48.58 20.27
CA LYS A 123 8.23 -48.55 19.26
C LYS A 123 7.23 -47.41 19.44
N LYS A 124 6.93 -47.06 20.71
CA LYS A 124 5.98 -45.98 21.02
C LYS A 124 6.65 -44.61 20.90
N ARG A 125 7.92 -44.54 21.32
CA ARG A 125 8.78 -43.38 21.15
C ARG A 125 8.96 -42.99 19.69
N GLU A 126 9.21 -43.96 18.80
CA GLU A 126 9.31 -43.69 17.35
C GLU A 126 8.04 -43.01 16.82
N ARG A 127 6.86 -43.45 17.26
CA ARG A 127 5.59 -42.83 16.84
C ARG A 127 5.42 -41.41 17.40
N ALA A 128 5.83 -41.16 18.63
CA ALA A 128 5.82 -39.82 19.22
C ALA A 128 6.79 -38.88 18.47
N ASP A 129 7.99 -39.38 18.15
CA ASP A 129 9.01 -38.65 17.40
C ASP A 129 8.52 -38.29 15.99
N LEU A 130 7.86 -39.22 15.29
CA LEU A 130 7.26 -38.99 13.96
C LEU A 130 6.19 -37.89 13.96
N VAL A 131 5.29 -37.89 14.96
CA VAL A 131 4.26 -36.83 15.08
C VAL A 131 4.92 -35.48 15.33
N ALA A 132 5.94 -35.47 16.15
CA ALA A 132 6.61 -34.25 16.54
C ALA A 132 7.49 -33.68 15.40
N GLU A 133 8.12 -34.52 14.57
CA GLU A 133 8.79 -34.12 13.32
C GLU A 133 7.80 -33.57 12.29
N ARG A 134 6.65 -34.23 12.10
CA ARG A 134 5.58 -33.72 11.23
C ARG A 134 5.12 -32.33 11.64
N LEU A 135 4.96 -32.11 12.95
CA LEU A 135 4.53 -30.84 13.49
C LEU A 135 5.59 -29.74 13.27
N GLU A 136 6.87 -30.08 13.45
CA GLU A 136 7.99 -29.19 13.16
C GLU A 136 7.96 -28.72 11.70
N LEU A 137 7.91 -29.66 10.76
CA LEU A 137 7.85 -29.37 9.33
C LEU A 137 6.64 -28.50 8.96
N ARG A 138 5.49 -28.74 9.62
CA ARG A 138 4.30 -27.93 9.43
C ARG A 138 4.51 -26.47 9.86
N TYR A 139 5.07 -26.23 11.04
CA TYR A 139 5.36 -24.87 11.49
C TYR A 139 6.47 -24.18 10.70
N GLU A 140 7.46 -24.92 10.20
CA GLU A 140 8.46 -24.38 9.25
C GLU A 140 7.79 -23.91 7.96
N HIS A 141 6.86 -24.70 7.42
CA HIS A 141 6.09 -24.29 6.24
C HIS A 141 5.25 -23.03 6.51
N LEU A 142 4.58 -22.95 7.67
CA LEU A 142 3.83 -21.76 8.08
C LEU A 142 4.73 -20.53 8.17
N LEU A 143 5.92 -20.67 8.77
CA LEU A 143 6.88 -19.58 8.88
C LEU A 143 7.32 -19.08 7.49
N GLY A 144 7.65 -20.01 6.59
CA GLY A 144 7.97 -19.68 5.20
C GLY A 144 6.82 -19.02 4.45
N LYS A 145 5.56 -19.36 4.78
CA LYS A 145 4.38 -18.67 4.23
C LYS A 145 4.27 -17.24 4.75
N CYS A 146 4.48 -17.00 6.05
CA CYS A 146 4.51 -15.64 6.60
C CYS A 146 5.59 -14.78 5.93
N ASP A 147 6.80 -15.32 5.71
CA ASP A 147 7.91 -14.62 5.07
C ASP A 147 7.54 -14.17 3.66
N ARG A 148 7.05 -15.11 2.83
CA ARG A 148 6.59 -14.82 1.47
C ARG A 148 5.50 -13.75 1.45
N LEU A 149 4.57 -13.81 2.40
CA LEU A 149 3.45 -12.89 2.45
C LEU A 149 3.89 -11.48 2.89
N SER A 150 4.82 -11.38 3.85
CA SER A 150 5.41 -10.10 4.26
C SER A 150 6.21 -9.45 3.12
N ASP A 151 6.96 -10.25 2.36
CA ASP A 151 7.69 -9.79 1.17
C ASP A 151 6.74 -9.33 0.05
N HIS A 152 5.61 -10.03 -0.13
CA HIS A 152 4.59 -9.65 -1.10
C HIS A 152 3.95 -8.30 -0.73
N CYS A 153 3.61 -8.09 0.54
CA CYS A 153 3.16 -6.80 1.04
C CYS A 153 4.19 -5.70 0.81
N ALA A 154 5.46 -5.92 1.16
CA ALA A 154 6.52 -4.94 0.99
C ALA A 154 6.72 -4.54 -0.48
N SER A 155 6.70 -5.52 -1.38
CA SER A 155 6.78 -5.31 -2.83
C SER A 155 5.58 -4.52 -3.34
N GLY A 156 4.37 -4.91 -2.92
CA GLY A 156 3.13 -4.23 -3.28
C GLY A 156 3.08 -2.77 -2.82
N ILE A 157 3.49 -2.50 -1.58
CA ILE A 157 3.62 -1.14 -1.04
C ILE A 157 4.59 -0.30 -1.88
N SER A 158 5.76 -0.84 -2.23
CA SER A 158 6.75 -0.15 -3.05
C SER A 158 6.21 0.21 -4.45
N ILE A 159 5.48 -0.71 -5.08
CA ILE A 159 4.83 -0.49 -6.38
C ILE A 159 3.76 0.62 -6.26
N LEU A 160 2.86 0.51 -5.27
CA LEU A 160 1.80 1.50 -5.07
C LEU A 160 2.34 2.89 -4.74
N MET A 161 3.38 2.99 -3.90
CA MET A 161 4.06 4.26 -3.61
C MET A 161 4.67 4.88 -4.86
N SER A 162 5.28 4.06 -5.73
CA SER A 162 5.84 4.54 -6.99
C SER A 162 4.74 5.08 -7.91
N LEU A 163 3.61 4.37 -8.01
CA LEU A 163 2.45 4.82 -8.80
C LEU A 163 1.86 6.13 -8.27
N ASP A 164 1.69 6.26 -6.95
CA ASP A 164 1.21 7.50 -6.32
C ASP A 164 2.18 8.66 -6.57
N ALA A 165 3.50 8.45 -6.42
CA ALA A 165 4.50 9.46 -6.73
C ALA A 165 4.45 9.91 -8.20
N HIS A 166 4.21 8.98 -9.14
CA HIS A 166 4.03 9.30 -10.55
C HIS A 166 2.77 10.14 -10.79
N GLU A 167 1.65 9.79 -10.15
CA GLU A 167 0.40 10.53 -10.28
C GLU A 167 0.53 11.94 -9.69
N GLN A 168 1.16 12.07 -8.52
CA GLN A 168 1.43 13.36 -7.88
C GLN A 168 2.34 14.24 -8.75
N ALA A 169 3.38 13.66 -9.36
CA ALA A 169 4.24 14.39 -10.28
C ALA A 169 3.48 14.89 -11.53
N ALA A 170 2.61 14.06 -12.10
CA ALA A 170 1.76 14.45 -13.23
C ALA A 170 0.82 15.61 -12.84
N LYS A 171 0.17 15.51 -11.66
CA LYS A 171 -0.66 16.60 -11.12
C LYS A 171 0.14 17.88 -10.93
N ALA A 172 1.32 17.81 -10.32
CA ALA A 172 2.20 18.96 -10.13
C ALA A 172 2.63 19.60 -11.47
N MET A 173 2.92 18.79 -12.49
CA MET A 173 3.24 19.30 -13.83
C MET A 173 2.06 20.04 -14.47
N THR A 174 0.83 19.51 -14.33
CA THR A 174 -0.36 20.21 -14.84
C THR A 174 -0.61 21.53 -14.10
N GLN A 175 -0.37 21.57 -12.79
CA GLN A 175 -0.47 22.78 -11.99
C GLN A 175 0.60 23.81 -12.40
N ALA A 176 1.85 23.38 -12.58
CA ALA A 176 2.93 24.23 -13.07
C ALA A 176 2.62 24.80 -14.46
N GLY A 177 2.02 24.00 -15.35
CA GLY A 177 1.55 24.46 -16.66
C GLY A 177 0.45 25.54 -16.57
N ARG A 178 -0.47 25.42 -15.61
CA ARG A 178 -1.50 26.44 -15.35
C ARG A 178 -0.88 27.74 -14.82
N LEU A 179 0.03 27.64 -13.87
CA LEU A 179 0.78 28.79 -13.36
C LEU A 179 1.60 29.48 -14.47
N GLY A 180 2.23 28.70 -15.36
CA GLY A 180 2.95 29.23 -16.51
C GLY A 180 2.06 30.09 -17.43
N LYS A 181 0.82 29.66 -17.68
CA LYS A 181 -0.15 30.44 -18.47
C LYS A 181 -0.54 31.75 -17.78
N LEU A 182 -0.69 31.75 -16.46
CA LEU A 182 -0.98 32.96 -15.68
C LEU A 182 0.17 33.96 -15.73
N SER A 183 1.41 33.49 -15.59
CA SER A 183 2.58 34.36 -15.68
C SER A 183 2.69 35.02 -17.06
N VAL A 184 2.47 34.25 -18.14
CA VAL A 184 2.43 34.81 -19.51
C VAL A 184 1.39 35.92 -19.62
N LEU A 185 0.20 35.72 -19.07
CA LEU A 185 -0.87 36.72 -19.09
C LEU A 185 -0.47 37.99 -18.31
N ALA A 186 0.19 37.85 -17.16
CA ALA A 186 0.67 38.96 -16.35
C ALA A 186 1.74 39.79 -17.07
N TYR A 187 2.71 39.15 -17.74
CA TYR A 187 3.73 39.85 -18.54
C TYR A 187 3.13 40.68 -19.68
N VAL A 188 1.96 40.28 -20.21
CA VAL A 188 1.27 41.04 -21.25
C VAL A 188 0.40 42.16 -20.66
N TYR A 189 -0.39 41.86 -19.62
CA TYR A 189 -1.37 42.81 -19.08
C TYR A 189 -0.75 43.93 -18.24
N ILE A 190 0.30 43.65 -17.48
CA ILE A 190 0.91 44.65 -16.58
C ILE A 190 1.44 45.86 -17.36
N PRO A 191 2.25 45.70 -18.44
CA PRO A 191 2.74 46.83 -19.23
C PRO A 191 1.62 47.60 -19.94
N ILE A 192 0.62 46.90 -20.47
CA ILE A 192 -0.52 47.52 -21.17
C ILE A 192 -1.36 48.34 -20.19
N THR A 193 -1.65 47.80 -19.01
CA THR A 193 -2.43 48.49 -17.97
C THR A 193 -1.65 49.70 -17.44
N PHE A 194 -0.33 49.57 -17.27
CA PHE A 194 0.52 50.70 -16.89
C PHE A 194 0.48 51.82 -17.93
N ALA A 195 0.63 51.50 -19.22
CA ALA A 195 0.50 52.47 -20.30
C ALA A 195 -0.89 53.12 -20.28
N ALA A 196 -1.97 52.33 -20.16
CA ALA A 196 -3.33 52.84 -20.09
C ALA A 196 -3.55 53.79 -18.89
N SER A 197 -2.96 53.52 -17.73
CA SER A 197 -3.05 54.39 -16.56
C SER A 197 -2.42 55.77 -16.80
N PHE A 198 -1.27 55.86 -17.48
CA PHE A 198 -0.65 57.16 -17.80
C PHE A 198 -1.53 58.03 -18.70
N TYR A 199 -2.21 57.41 -19.68
CA TYR A 199 -3.10 58.14 -20.59
C TYR A 199 -4.52 58.32 -20.05
N GLY A 200 -4.93 57.55 -19.04
CA GLY A 200 -6.20 57.71 -18.33
C GLY A 200 -6.16 58.80 -17.24
N MET A 201 -4.97 59.19 -16.80
CA MET A 201 -4.77 60.32 -15.90
C MET A 201 -4.83 61.63 -16.70
N ASN A 202 -5.81 62.49 -16.40
CA ASN A 202 -5.94 63.82 -17.01
C ASN A 202 -4.78 64.73 -16.56
N PHE A 203 -3.63 64.60 -17.22
CA PHE A 203 -2.52 65.52 -17.07
C PHE A 203 -2.80 66.78 -17.90
N ALA A 204 -2.91 67.92 -17.23
CA ALA A 204 -3.10 69.23 -17.87
C ALA A 204 -1.93 69.62 -18.81
N GLU A 205 -0.77 68.98 -18.67
CA GLU A 205 0.45 69.22 -19.47
C GLU A 205 0.47 68.48 -20.83
N LEU A 206 -0.46 67.55 -21.09
CA LEU A 206 -0.46 66.75 -22.32
C LEU A 206 -1.20 67.40 -23.52
N GLY A 207 -1.89 68.52 -23.31
CA GLY A 207 -2.42 69.39 -24.38
C GLY A 207 -3.57 68.83 -25.21
N ASP A 208 -4.43 69.72 -25.74
CA ASP A 208 -5.69 69.41 -26.46
C ASP A 208 -5.56 68.62 -27.78
N HIS A 209 -4.35 68.18 -28.16
CA HIS A 209 -4.07 67.55 -29.47
C HIS A 209 -3.25 66.26 -29.36
N LEU A 210 -3.52 65.43 -28.35
CA LEU A 210 -2.84 64.15 -28.21
C LEU A 210 -3.38 63.13 -29.23
N SER A 211 -2.60 62.85 -30.26
CA SER A 211 -2.90 61.80 -31.24
C SER A 211 -2.91 60.42 -30.57
N ILE A 212 -3.93 59.61 -30.85
CA ILE A 212 -4.08 58.21 -30.40
C ILE A 212 -2.81 57.37 -30.70
N TRP A 213 -2.02 57.78 -31.70
CA TRP A 213 -0.74 57.15 -32.03
C TRP A 213 0.29 57.18 -30.89
N CYS A 214 0.25 58.17 -29.99
CA CYS A 214 1.21 58.28 -28.89
C CYS A 214 1.08 57.10 -27.90
N PHE A 215 -0.15 56.62 -27.67
CA PHE A 215 -0.42 55.43 -26.86
C PHE A 215 0.28 54.19 -27.43
N PHE A 216 0.13 53.93 -28.73
CA PHE A 216 0.79 52.80 -29.38
C PHE A 216 2.31 52.94 -29.40
N ALA A 217 2.82 54.16 -29.59
CA ALA A 217 4.25 54.45 -29.57
C ALA A 217 4.91 54.16 -28.21
N MET A 218 4.16 54.27 -27.09
CA MET A 218 4.65 53.95 -25.75
C MET A 218 4.34 52.50 -25.32
N ALA A 219 3.17 51.98 -25.66
CA ALA A 219 2.75 50.63 -25.27
C ALA A 219 3.56 49.54 -25.99
N ALA A 220 3.84 49.72 -27.29
CA ALA A 220 4.59 48.74 -28.08
C ALA A 220 6.02 48.48 -27.57
N PRO A 221 6.86 49.50 -27.28
CA PRO A 221 8.19 49.26 -26.72
C PRO A 221 8.12 48.72 -25.29
N LEU A 222 7.15 49.13 -24.46
CA LEU A 222 6.98 48.56 -23.12
C LEU A 222 6.66 47.06 -23.17
N LEU A 223 5.77 46.67 -24.07
CA LEU A 223 5.40 45.27 -24.30
C LEU A 223 6.59 44.49 -24.87
N ALA A 224 7.33 45.05 -25.83
CA ALA A 224 8.52 44.43 -26.40
C ALA A 224 9.60 44.19 -25.33
N VAL A 225 9.87 45.16 -24.46
CA VAL A 225 10.82 45.02 -23.35
C VAL A 225 10.36 43.95 -22.36
N SER A 226 9.08 43.95 -21.98
CA SER A 226 8.48 42.91 -21.13
C SER A 226 8.65 41.51 -21.73
N MET A 227 8.38 41.36 -23.03
CA MET A 227 8.45 40.09 -23.72
C MET A 227 9.90 39.61 -23.86
N VAL A 228 10.84 40.51 -24.15
CA VAL A 228 12.28 40.20 -24.17
C VAL A 228 12.76 39.79 -22.78
N ALA A 229 12.36 40.50 -21.72
CA ALA A 229 12.70 40.14 -20.34
C ALA A 229 12.20 38.73 -20.00
N TRP A 230 10.97 38.38 -20.36
CA TRP A 230 10.43 37.03 -20.21
C TRP A 230 11.24 35.98 -20.99
N PHE A 231 11.56 36.23 -22.26
CA PHE A 231 12.36 35.30 -23.08
C PHE A 231 13.76 35.08 -22.51
N VAL A 232 14.39 36.13 -21.99
CA VAL A 232 15.71 36.03 -21.34
C VAL A 232 15.61 35.21 -20.07
N ASP A 233 14.63 35.49 -19.21
CA ASP A 233 14.44 34.80 -17.93
C ASP A 233 14.12 33.30 -18.12
N VAL A 234 13.27 32.96 -19.10
CA VAL A 234 12.98 31.57 -19.46
C VAL A 234 14.24 30.87 -19.98
N ARG A 235 15.03 31.53 -20.85
CA ARG A 235 16.25 30.94 -21.40
C ARG A 235 17.34 30.75 -20.35
N THR A 236 17.57 31.73 -19.48
CA THR A 236 18.58 31.63 -18.41
C THR A 236 18.19 30.57 -17.39
N THR A 237 16.93 30.53 -16.99
CA THR A 237 16.40 29.53 -16.05
C THR A 237 16.46 28.11 -16.66
N CYS A 238 16.11 27.96 -17.93
CA CYS A 238 16.19 26.67 -18.62
C CYS A 238 17.64 26.18 -18.77
N LYS A 239 18.59 27.07 -19.12
CA LYS A 239 20.02 26.74 -19.18
C LYS A 239 20.56 26.32 -17.81
N ARG A 240 20.19 27.06 -16.76
CA ARG A 240 20.64 26.80 -15.39
C ARG A 240 20.08 25.49 -14.85
N CYS A 241 18.82 25.17 -15.17
CA CYS A 241 18.19 23.91 -14.82
C CYS A 241 18.84 22.72 -15.56
N TRP A 242 19.13 22.89 -16.85
CA TRP A 242 19.84 21.88 -17.65
C TRP A 242 21.24 21.57 -17.12
N THR A 243 22.03 22.60 -16.75
CA THR A 243 23.37 22.39 -16.19
C THR A 243 23.32 21.65 -14.85
N VAL A 244 22.36 21.99 -13.98
CA VAL A 244 22.20 21.32 -12.67
C VAL A 244 21.76 19.86 -12.85
N CYS A 245 20.84 19.59 -13.79
CA CYS A 245 20.35 18.24 -14.04
C CYS A 245 21.45 17.34 -14.65
N THR A 246 22.22 17.87 -15.60
CA THR A 246 23.32 17.13 -16.23
C THR A 246 24.49 16.86 -15.29
N GLU A 247 24.79 17.78 -14.35
CA GLU A 247 25.78 17.53 -13.30
C GLU A 247 25.31 16.49 -12.28
N GLY A 248 24.02 16.49 -11.92
CA GLY A 248 23.43 15.48 -11.02
C GLY A 248 23.49 14.06 -11.61
N LEU A 249 23.13 13.90 -12.89
CA LEU A 249 23.24 12.63 -13.61
C LEU A 249 24.70 12.15 -13.72
N ARG A 250 25.64 13.07 -13.95
CA ARG A 250 27.08 12.77 -14.05
C ARG A 250 27.71 12.40 -12.70
N ARG A 251 27.12 12.80 -11.57
CA ARG A 251 27.51 12.35 -10.23
C ARG A 251 27.01 10.94 -9.93
N ARG A 252 25.72 10.67 -10.16
CA ARG A 252 25.15 9.31 -9.97
C ARG A 252 25.82 8.24 -10.83
N TYR A 253 26.17 8.56 -12.08
CA TYR A 253 26.90 7.61 -12.94
C TYR A 253 28.32 7.28 -12.42
N ARG A 254 28.95 8.18 -11.66
CA ARG A 254 30.26 7.96 -11.04
C ARG A 254 30.20 7.12 -9.77
N GLU A 255 29.06 7.07 -9.09
CA GLU A 255 28.86 6.24 -7.88
C GLU A 255 28.56 4.77 -8.22
N TYR A 256 28.15 4.49 -9.46
CA TYR A 256 27.87 3.13 -9.95
C TYR A 256 29.06 2.44 -10.64
N ARG A 257 30.22 3.11 -10.74
CA ARG A 257 31.44 2.59 -11.35
C ARG A 257 32.55 2.46 -10.31
#